data_AF-A0A925S736-F1
#
_entry.id   AF-A0A925S736-F1
#
_cell.length_a   1.000
_cell.length_b   1.000
_cell.length_c   1.000
_cell.angle_alpha   90.00
_cell.angle_beta   90.00
_cell.angle_gamma   90.00
#
_symmetry.space_group_name_H-M   'P 1'
#
loop_
_entity.id
_entity.type
_entity.pdbx_description
1 polymer ?
#
loop_
_entity_poly.entity_id
_entity_poly.type
_entity_poly.pdbx_seq_one_letter_code
_entity_poly.pdbx_strand_id
1 'polypeptide(L)'
;MLPKTLAAMTSAVWLTLVVASAQAQMPSAAPSFNNRAKNAASVVGETDVVGRSTMTVRTKNPDLQSDTAGSVKSGTSFLEGGVMRVTGATSNDAFAAAGIALTEPITRKPKSARVDQDTYRAWLNKTHPQFSLKVASVNPIEVLEIKGQWDKSDRTLNNLGIPHTTIGAGQLSGIGLDRTKVIVINCAGKLPRNSLQGLRDFVARGGYLLTTDWALDNMLTQTFPGFVVWNGGKSKGNVVDAAVAFPEKEIMRGTVSNASWKLDDESHTVRILKTDAVKVLAVSRDLVGLDPDRQGILAVVFSFGRGKVLHLVGHFENNALPLFPRNLPDPAPLIGIGLRQAMAANFVVAGVERDR
;
A
#
# COMPACT_ATOMS: atom_id res chain seq x y z
N MET A 1 -40.50 77.29 -25.89
CA MET A 1 -39.27 76.49 -26.12
C MET A 1 -38.30 76.82 -25.01
N LEU A 2 -38.16 75.93 -24.04
CA LEU A 2 -37.31 76.02 -22.84
C LEU A 2 -36.64 74.64 -22.66
N PRO A 3 -35.37 74.57 -22.21
CA PRO A 3 -34.59 73.33 -22.27
C PRO A 3 -34.87 72.40 -21.09
N LYS A 4 -34.69 71.11 -21.37
CA LYS A 4 -34.88 69.96 -20.48
C LYS A 4 -33.81 69.90 -19.40
N THR A 5 -34.25 69.64 -18.18
CA THR A 5 -33.46 69.24 -17.02
C THR A 5 -33.03 67.78 -17.14
N LEU A 6 -31.73 67.51 -16.97
CA LEU A 6 -31.17 66.18 -16.68
C LEU A 6 -30.96 66.09 -15.16
N ALA A 7 -31.63 65.16 -14.51
CA ALA A 7 -31.31 64.75 -13.13
C ALA A 7 -30.62 63.38 -13.18
N ALA A 8 -29.35 63.35 -12.77
CA ALA A 8 -28.59 62.14 -12.56
C ALA A 8 -28.91 61.56 -11.17
N MET A 9 -29.40 60.33 -11.11
CA MET A 9 -29.45 59.54 -9.88
C MET A 9 -28.25 58.60 -9.83
N THR A 10 -27.26 58.93 -9.01
CA THR A 10 -26.20 58.03 -8.59
C THR A 10 -26.68 57.22 -7.39
N SER A 11 -26.99 55.93 -7.61
CA SER A 11 -27.18 54.97 -6.53
C SER A 11 -25.84 54.37 -6.14
N ALA A 12 -25.35 54.72 -4.94
CA ALA A 12 -24.20 54.09 -4.32
C ALA A 12 -24.61 52.74 -3.71
N VAL A 13 -24.15 51.64 -4.31
CA VAL A 13 -24.26 50.30 -3.74
C VAL A 13 -23.12 50.13 -2.74
N TRP A 14 -23.46 50.07 -1.45
CA TRP A 14 -22.54 49.67 -0.39
C TRP A 14 -22.31 48.17 -0.47
N LEU A 15 -21.09 47.77 -0.85
CA LEU A 15 -20.64 46.38 -0.82
C LEU A 15 -20.12 46.07 0.59
N THR A 16 -20.96 45.45 1.43
CA THR A 16 -20.55 44.97 2.74
C THR A 16 -19.70 43.71 2.57
N LEU A 17 -18.39 43.85 2.80
CA LEU A 17 -17.43 42.75 2.80
C LEU A 17 -17.63 41.91 4.07
N VAL A 18 -18.33 40.78 3.96
CA VAL A 18 -18.39 39.78 5.04
C VAL A 18 -17.11 38.95 4.98
N VAL A 19 -16.16 39.27 5.85
CA VAL A 19 -15.00 38.41 6.12
C VAL A 19 -15.48 37.26 6.99
N ALA A 20 -15.83 36.14 6.36
CA ALA A 20 -16.04 34.87 7.06
C ALA A 20 -14.66 34.30 7.43
N SER A 21 -14.25 34.47 8.68
CA SER A 21 -13.11 33.79 9.28
C SER A 21 -13.42 32.30 9.43
N ALA A 22 -13.16 31.51 8.40
CA ALA A 22 -13.09 30.06 8.52
C ALA A 22 -11.84 29.69 9.32
N GLN A 23 -12.00 29.52 10.64
CA GLN A 23 -11.04 28.78 11.45
C GLN A 23 -11.03 27.33 10.94
N ALA A 24 -10.04 27.01 10.12
CA ALA A 24 -9.72 25.63 9.78
C ALA A 24 -9.29 24.92 11.08
N GLN A 25 -10.19 24.13 11.66
CA GLN A 25 -9.83 23.16 12.68
C GLN A 25 -8.79 22.22 12.09
N MET A 26 -7.58 22.28 12.64
CA MET A 26 -6.54 21.31 12.33
C MET A 26 -7.06 19.89 12.66
N PRO A 27 -6.87 18.89 11.80
CA PRO A 27 -7.13 17.51 12.19
C PRO A 27 -6.20 17.15 13.35
N SER A 28 -6.78 16.67 14.45
CA SER A 28 -5.99 16.17 15.57
C SER A 28 -5.17 14.96 15.13
N ALA A 29 -4.02 14.74 15.79
CA ALA A 29 -3.31 13.47 15.72
C ALA A 29 -4.26 12.29 16.00
N ALA A 30 -3.99 11.13 15.40
CA ALA A 30 -4.75 9.91 15.65
C ALA A 30 -4.84 9.66 17.18
N PRO A 31 -6.04 9.43 17.76
CA PRO A 31 -6.15 9.23 19.20
C PRO A 31 -5.51 7.88 19.60
N SER A 32 -4.68 7.90 20.64
CA SER A 32 -4.24 6.69 21.33
C SER A 32 -5.41 6.14 22.15
N PHE A 33 -5.94 4.97 21.75
CA PHE A 33 -7.07 4.33 22.43
C PHE A 33 -6.60 3.21 23.37
N ASN A 34 -5.93 3.56 24.47
CA ASN A 34 -5.58 2.59 25.51
C ASN A 34 -6.68 2.36 26.57
N ASN A 35 -7.91 2.84 26.38
CA ASN A 35 -8.96 2.77 27.41
C ASN A 35 -10.37 2.44 26.87
N ARG A 36 -10.54 1.29 26.21
CA ARG A 36 -11.90 0.74 25.94
C ARG A 36 -12.05 -0.75 26.24
N ALA A 37 -11.32 -1.26 27.22
CA ALA A 37 -11.49 -2.61 27.75
C ALA A 37 -11.87 -2.57 29.24
N LYS A 38 -12.98 -1.92 29.61
CA LYS A 38 -13.56 -2.06 30.96
C LYS A 38 -15.08 -2.13 31.07
N ASN A 39 -15.87 -1.92 30.02
CA ASN A 39 -17.33 -1.97 30.13
C ASN A 39 -17.94 -2.91 29.07
N ALA A 40 -17.78 -4.22 29.26
CA ALA A 40 -18.59 -5.24 28.60
C ALA A 40 -18.52 -6.55 29.40
N ALA A 41 -18.99 -6.51 30.66
CA ALA A 41 -19.26 -7.70 31.45
C ALA A 41 -20.47 -7.41 32.34
N SER A 42 -21.67 -7.75 31.87
CA SER A 42 -22.85 -8.12 32.66
C SER A 42 -24.09 -8.14 31.78
N VAL A 43 -24.32 -9.24 31.06
CA VAL A 43 -25.68 -9.77 30.88
C VAL A 43 -25.58 -11.28 31.00
N VAL A 44 -26.03 -11.77 32.14
CA VAL A 44 -26.26 -13.18 32.46
C VAL A 44 -27.58 -13.56 31.79
N GLY A 45 -27.56 -14.64 31.01
CA GLY A 45 -28.72 -15.17 30.31
C GLY A 45 -28.62 -16.69 30.24
N GLU A 46 -29.25 -17.30 31.24
CA GLU A 46 -29.82 -18.63 31.39
C GLU A 46 -29.72 -19.64 30.23
N THR A 47 -29.33 -20.85 30.61
CA THR A 47 -29.23 -22.08 29.85
C THR A 47 -30.58 -22.58 29.35
N ASP A 48 -30.62 -23.08 28.11
CA ASP A 48 -31.53 -24.17 27.77
C ASP A 48 -30.89 -25.16 26.80
N VAL A 49 -31.04 -26.43 27.17
CA VAL A 49 -30.41 -27.62 26.63
C VAL A 49 -31.36 -28.27 25.63
N VAL A 50 -30.98 -28.37 24.35
CA VAL A 50 -31.53 -29.40 23.45
C VAL A 50 -30.45 -29.89 22.50
N GLY A 51 -30.21 -31.19 22.55
CA GLY A 51 -29.06 -31.86 21.96
C GLY A 51 -29.05 -31.97 20.44
N ARG A 52 -27.85 -32.18 19.90
CA ARG A 52 -27.65 -32.76 18.57
C ARG A 52 -26.37 -33.60 18.54
N SER A 53 -26.54 -34.74 17.90
CA SER A 53 -25.74 -35.97 17.96
C SER A 53 -24.28 -35.83 17.54
N THR A 54 -23.41 -36.45 18.32
CA THR A 54 -21.99 -36.67 18.04
C THR A 54 -21.84 -37.91 17.14
N MET A 55 -21.33 -37.76 15.92
CA MET A 55 -20.82 -38.88 15.12
C MET A 55 -19.33 -39.06 15.41
N THR A 56 -18.99 -40.13 16.12
CA THR A 56 -17.61 -40.56 16.38
C THR A 56 -17.16 -41.48 15.24
N VAL A 57 -16.30 -40.98 14.34
CA VAL A 57 -15.62 -41.83 13.37
C VAL A 57 -14.34 -42.37 14.00
N ARG A 58 -14.37 -43.66 14.31
CA ARG A 58 -13.27 -44.46 14.86
C ARG A 58 -12.45 -45.02 13.70
N THR A 59 -11.28 -44.44 13.40
CA THR A 59 -10.31 -45.07 12.50
C THR A 59 -9.30 -45.87 13.31
N LYS A 60 -9.18 -47.15 12.95
CA LYS A 60 -8.22 -48.12 13.50
C LYS A 60 -6.79 -47.73 13.09
N ASN A 61 -5.88 -47.68 14.06
CA ASN A 61 -4.44 -47.85 13.83
C ASN A 61 -4.16 -49.33 13.48
N PRO A 62 -3.29 -49.58 12.50
CA PRO A 62 -2.39 -50.72 12.55
C PRO A 62 -0.98 -50.26 12.91
N ASP A 63 -0.42 -50.87 13.95
CA ASP A 63 1.01 -50.88 14.24
C ASP A 63 1.79 -51.41 13.03
N LEU A 64 2.91 -50.76 12.72
CA LEU A 64 4.05 -51.39 12.05
C LEU A 64 5.34 -50.60 12.34
N GLN A 65 6.07 -51.15 13.28
CA GLN A 65 7.53 -51.36 13.33
C GLN A 65 8.47 -50.24 12.88
N SER A 66 9.32 -49.89 13.85
CA SER A 66 10.61 -49.26 13.74
C SER A 66 11.50 -49.86 12.66
N ASP A 67 12.09 -49.03 11.81
CA ASP A 67 13.46 -49.24 11.34
C ASP A 67 14.13 -47.96 10.84
N THR A 68 15.35 -47.75 11.34
CA THR A 68 16.49 -47.00 10.77
C THR A 68 16.39 -45.48 10.55
N ALA A 69 17.21 -44.79 11.33
CA ALA A 69 17.59 -43.39 11.18
C ALA A 69 18.31 -43.13 9.84
N GLY A 70 17.63 -42.43 8.93
CA GLY A 70 18.23 -41.73 7.80
C GLY A 70 18.39 -40.25 8.12
N SER A 71 19.63 -39.82 8.40
CA SER A 71 20.01 -38.41 8.53
C SER A 71 19.69 -37.66 7.24
N VAL A 72 18.63 -36.83 7.25
CA VAL A 72 18.38 -35.85 6.20
C VAL A 72 19.41 -34.73 6.37
N LYS A 73 20.48 -34.79 5.56
CA LYS A 73 21.43 -33.68 5.44
C LYS A 73 20.72 -32.49 4.81
N SER A 74 20.46 -31.47 5.61
CA SER A 74 20.13 -30.12 5.15
C SER A 74 21.29 -29.61 4.29
N GLY A 75 21.07 -29.49 2.98
CA GLY A 75 22.04 -28.96 2.04
C GLY A 75 21.78 -27.49 1.80
N THR A 76 22.70 -26.62 2.23
CA THR A 76 22.75 -25.21 1.80
C THR A 76 23.62 -25.12 0.55
N SER A 77 23.01 -24.82 -0.60
CA SER A 77 23.74 -24.49 -1.82
C SER A 77 23.71 -22.98 -2.03
N PHE A 78 24.88 -22.35 -2.03
CA PHE A 78 25.03 -20.92 -2.31
C PHE A 78 25.03 -20.69 -3.83
N LEU A 79 24.15 -19.80 -4.30
CA LEU A 79 24.25 -19.22 -5.63
C LEU A 79 24.98 -17.88 -5.54
N GLU A 80 25.80 -17.59 -6.53
CA GLU A 80 26.57 -16.35 -6.64
C GLU A 80 25.62 -15.14 -6.55
N GLY A 81 25.89 -14.22 -5.62
CA GLY A 81 25.03 -13.06 -5.31
C GLY A 81 24.28 -13.08 -3.97
N GLY A 82 24.58 -14.04 -3.08
CA GLY A 82 24.03 -14.02 -1.70
C GLY A 82 22.56 -14.47 -1.60
N VAL A 83 22.09 -15.23 -2.58
CA VAL A 83 20.74 -15.82 -2.58
C VAL A 83 20.80 -17.20 -1.95
N MET A 84 20.12 -17.39 -0.82
CA MET A 84 20.04 -18.69 -0.15
C MET A 84 18.75 -19.42 -0.57
N ARG A 85 18.89 -20.63 -1.10
CA ARG A 85 17.74 -21.51 -1.37
C ARG A 85 17.55 -22.41 -0.15
N VAL A 86 16.49 -22.18 0.62
CA VAL A 86 16.13 -23.07 1.74
C VAL A 86 15.32 -24.24 1.18
N THR A 87 15.92 -25.42 1.11
CA THR A 87 15.22 -26.66 0.80
C THR A 87 15.09 -27.48 2.08
N GLY A 88 13.93 -27.43 2.72
CA GLY A 88 13.64 -28.20 3.95
C GLY A 88 12.71 -27.54 4.98
N ALA A 89 11.81 -26.65 4.57
CA ALA A 89 10.92 -25.96 5.51
C ALA A 89 9.59 -26.72 5.73
N THR A 90 9.16 -26.80 6.99
CA THR A 90 7.84 -27.28 7.39
C THR A 90 6.75 -26.29 6.95
N SER A 91 5.52 -26.77 6.75
CA SER A 91 4.39 -26.02 6.16
C SER A 91 3.93 -24.74 6.87
N ASN A 92 4.60 -24.35 7.97
CA ASN A 92 4.29 -23.15 8.77
C ASN A 92 5.32 -22.03 8.60
N ASP A 93 6.29 -22.20 7.70
CA ASP A 93 7.25 -21.16 7.41
C ASP A 93 6.69 -20.23 6.32
N ALA A 94 6.44 -18.98 6.67
CA ALA A 94 5.94 -17.93 5.76
C ALA A 94 6.71 -17.86 4.45
N PHE A 95 8.01 -18.12 4.55
CA PHE A 95 8.97 -18.11 3.46
C PHE A 95 8.83 -19.33 2.55
N ALA A 96 8.38 -20.46 3.10
CA ALA A 96 8.10 -21.69 2.35
C ALA A 96 6.73 -21.66 1.67
N ALA A 97 5.70 -21.15 2.35
CA ALA A 97 4.36 -20.97 1.77
C ALA A 97 4.37 -20.01 0.59
N ALA A 98 5.26 -19.01 0.63
CA ALA A 98 5.51 -18.10 -0.48
C ALA A 98 6.67 -18.55 -1.38
N GLY A 99 7.23 -19.76 -1.31
CA GLY A 99 8.25 -20.26 -2.27
C GLY A 99 9.48 -19.36 -2.46
N ILE A 100 9.88 -18.61 -1.42
CA ILE A 100 10.76 -17.44 -1.52
C ILE A 100 12.24 -17.83 -1.50
N ALA A 101 13.03 -17.27 -2.42
CA ALA A 101 14.47 -17.14 -2.26
C ALA A 101 14.75 -15.86 -1.46
N LEU A 102 15.03 -16.00 -0.16
CA LEU A 102 15.21 -14.85 0.72
C LEU A 102 16.57 -14.21 0.51
N THR A 103 16.57 -12.89 0.45
CA THR A 103 17.78 -12.09 0.65
C THR A 103 18.04 -11.95 2.14
N GLU A 104 19.32 -11.87 2.50
CA GLU A 104 19.70 -11.78 3.91
C GLU A 104 19.03 -10.58 4.61
N PRO A 105 18.56 -10.71 5.86
CA PRO A 105 18.31 -9.61 6.79
C PRO A 105 19.12 -8.32 6.57
N ILE A 106 18.47 -7.16 6.63
CA ILE A 106 19.17 -5.96 7.09
C ILE A 106 19.39 -6.09 8.59
N THR A 107 20.66 -6.11 9.00
CA THR A 107 21.08 -6.12 10.41
C THR A 107 21.35 -4.72 10.95
N ARG A 108 21.44 -3.72 10.07
CA ARG A 108 21.67 -2.32 10.44
C ARG A 108 20.38 -1.67 10.91
N LYS A 109 20.45 -0.92 12.01
CA LYS A 109 19.31 -0.13 12.50
C LYS A 109 18.87 0.89 11.43
N PRO A 110 17.55 1.06 11.21
CA PRO A 110 17.03 2.10 10.34
C PRO A 110 17.56 3.47 10.78
N LYS A 111 18.00 4.29 9.83
CA LYS A 111 18.44 5.65 10.11
C LYS A 111 17.61 6.61 9.27
N SER A 112 16.79 7.41 9.94
CA SER A 112 16.07 8.48 9.29
C SER A 112 17.05 9.48 8.67
N ALA A 113 16.73 9.97 7.48
CA ALA A 113 17.51 11.00 6.82
C ALA A 113 16.59 12.01 6.15
N ARG A 114 17.06 13.26 6.07
CA ARG A 114 16.44 14.22 5.17
C ARG A 114 16.72 13.81 3.73
N VAL A 115 15.66 13.64 2.95
CA VAL A 115 15.75 13.29 1.53
C VAL A 115 15.09 14.41 0.74
N ASP A 116 15.90 15.16 0.00
CA ASP A 116 15.44 16.26 -0.83
C ASP A 116 14.96 15.76 -2.21
N GLN A 117 14.21 16.61 -2.92
CA GLN A 117 13.64 16.30 -4.24
C GLN A 117 14.70 15.78 -5.23
N ASP A 118 15.89 16.37 -5.24
CA ASP A 118 16.99 15.99 -6.14
C ASP A 118 17.39 14.51 -5.97
N THR A 119 17.23 13.94 -4.77
CA THR A 119 17.52 12.50 -4.56
C THR A 119 16.51 11.63 -5.29
N TYR A 120 15.23 11.98 -5.25
CA TYR A 120 14.18 11.27 -6.00
C TYR A 120 14.38 11.42 -7.51
N ARG A 121 14.74 12.63 -7.98
CA ARG A 121 15.03 12.88 -9.40
C ARG A 121 16.26 12.14 -9.89
N ALA A 122 17.33 12.15 -9.11
CA ALA A 122 18.54 11.41 -9.44
C ALA A 122 18.27 9.90 -9.50
N TRP A 123 17.49 9.36 -8.57
CA TRP A 123 17.05 7.97 -8.61
C TRP A 123 16.20 7.67 -9.85
N LEU A 124 15.22 8.52 -10.18
CA LEU A 124 14.37 8.33 -11.37
C LEU A 124 15.19 8.40 -12.66
N ASN A 125 16.09 9.38 -12.79
CA ASN A 125 16.95 9.55 -13.96
C ASN A 125 17.90 8.35 -14.14
N LYS A 126 18.49 7.85 -13.05
CA LYS A 126 19.35 6.67 -13.09
C LYS A 126 18.57 5.40 -13.47
N THR A 127 17.37 5.25 -12.94
CA THR A 127 16.59 4.01 -13.03
C THR A 127 15.79 3.94 -14.34
N HIS A 128 15.21 5.06 -14.76
CA HIS A 128 14.38 5.20 -15.95
C HIS A 128 14.83 6.40 -16.80
N PRO A 129 16.04 6.34 -17.39
CA PRO A 129 16.59 7.49 -18.11
C PRO A 129 15.68 7.97 -19.25
N GLN A 130 15.08 7.04 -20.00
CA GLN A 130 14.18 7.37 -21.11
C GLN A 130 12.87 8.01 -20.63
N PHE A 131 12.30 7.51 -19.53
CA PHE A 131 11.13 8.13 -18.91
C PHE A 131 11.47 9.52 -18.36
N SER A 132 12.62 9.66 -17.69
CA SER A 132 13.05 10.91 -17.07
C SER A 132 13.23 12.04 -18.09
N LEU A 133 13.59 11.73 -19.34
CA LEU A 133 13.69 12.73 -20.42
C LEU A 133 12.32 13.30 -20.84
N LYS A 134 11.24 12.53 -20.68
CA LYS A 134 9.88 12.91 -21.12
C LYS A 134 8.89 13.10 -19.96
N VAL A 135 9.31 12.93 -18.71
CA VAL A 135 8.42 12.95 -17.53
C VAL A 135 7.62 14.24 -17.42
N ALA A 136 8.23 15.38 -17.77
CA ALA A 136 7.55 16.68 -17.76
C ALA A 136 6.44 16.81 -18.82
N SER A 137 6.45 15.96 -19.85
CA SER A 137 5.44 15.91 -20.91
C SER A 137 4.29 14.95 -20.62
N VAL A 138 4.34 14.18 -19.52
CA VAL A 138 3.22 13.33 -19.10
C VAL A 138 2.02 14.21 -18.84
N ASN A 139 0.89 13.90 -19.46
CA ASN A 139 -0.34 14.65 -19.20
C ASN A 139 -0.79 14.36 -17.76
N PRO A 140 -1.07 15.38 -16.91
CA PRO A 140 -1.48 15.15 -15.53
C PRO A 140 -2.67 14.19 -15.37
N ILE A 141 -3.58 14.08 -16.34
CA ILE A 141 -4.73 13.15 -16.21
C ILE A 141 -4.32 11.67 -16.37
N GLU A 142 -3.15 11.39 -16.94
CA GLU A 142 -2.61 10.02 -17.09
C GLU A 142 -2.25 9.40 -15.73
N VAL A 143 -1.96 10.21 -14.72
CA VAL A 143 -1.72 9.75 -13.34
C VAL A 143 -2.75 10.44 -12.43
N LEU A 144 -3.71 9.67 -11.95
CA LEU A 144 -4.76 10.15 -11.07
C LEU A 144 -4.48 9.72 -9.64
N GLU A 145 -4.24 10.66 -8.75
CA GLU A 145 -4.15 10.45 -7.31
C GLU A 145 -5.51 10.73 -6.67
N ILE A 146 -5.96 9.81 -5.82
CA ILE A 146 -7.18 9.94 -5.04
C ILE A 146 -6.78 10.14 -3.59
N LYS A 147 -7.10 11.34 -3.08
CA LYS A 147 -6.73 11.75 -1.73
C LYS A 147 -7.23 10.78 -0.69
N GLY A 148 -6.30 10.46 0.19
CA GLY A 148 -6.52 9.71 1.39
C GLY A 148 -6.60 10.62 2.63
N GLN A 149 -6.99 10.00 3.73
CA GLN A 149 -6.94 10.64 5.05
C GLN A 149 -5.50 10.80 5.52
N TRP A 150 -4.66 9.78 5.31
CA TRP A 150 -3.37 9.67 5.98
C TRP A 150 -2.17 9.69 5.04
N ASP A 151 -2.25 9.05 3.87
CA ASP A 151 -1.19 9.05 2.86
C ASP A 151 -1.37 10.25 1.89
N LYS A 152 -0.28 10.91 1.51
CA LYS A 152 -0.15 12.03 0.54
C LYS A 152 0.91 11.65 -0.50
N SER A 153 0.58 10.62 -1.29
CA SER A 153 1.43 10.15 -2.38
C SER A 153 1.76 11.23 -3.41
N ASP A 154 0.93 12.27 -3.53
CA ASP A 154 1.19 13.49 -4.32
C ASP A 154 2.54 14.11 -3.98
N ARG A 155 2.99 14.07 -2.72
CA ARG A 155 4.32 14.56 -2.33
C ARG A 155 5.45 13.75 -2.96
N THR A 156 5.30 12.42 -2.99
CA THR A 156 6.30 11.55 -3.62
C THR A 156 6.27 11.68 -5.13
N LEU A 157 5.08 11.78 -5.73
CA LEU A 157 4.91 12.06 -7.16
C LEU A 157 5.52 13.42 -7.54
N ASN A 158 5.36 14.46 -6.71
CA ASN A 158 6.00 15.77 -6.88
C ASN A 158 7.52 15.69 -6.71
N ASN A 159 8.03 14.91 -5.77
CA ASN A 159 9.46 14.72 -5.58
C ASN A 159 10.10 13.99 -6.77
N LEU A 160 9.41 13.01 -7.36
CA LEU A 160 9.76 12.39 -8.64
C LEU A 160 9.44 13.29 -9.85
N GLY A 161 8.63 14.34 -9.60
CA GLY A 161 7.86 15.20 -10.52
C GLY A 161 7.36 14.50 -11.74
N ILE A 162 6.57 13.50 -11.45
CA ILE A 162 5.58 12.91 -12.33
C ILE A 162 4.35 13.83 -12.24
N PRO A 163 3.98 14.54 -13.31
CA PRO A 163 2.73 15.30 -13.36
C PRO A 163 1.53 14.39 -13.09
N HIS A 164 0.60 14.86 -12.27
CA HIS A 164 -0.58 14.09 -11.86
C HIS A 164 -1.75 15.02 -11.56
N THR A 165 -2.96 14.45 -11.64
CA THR A 165 -4.20 15.09 -11.20
C THR A 165 -4.58 14.51 -9.85
N THR A 166 -4.96 15.37 -8.92
CA THR A 166 -5.33 14.97 -7.57
C THR A 166 -6.79 15.29 -7.32
N ILE A 167 -7.56 14.29 -6.88
CA ILE A 167 -9.00 14.41 -6.61
C ILE A 167 -9.37 13.86 -5.23
N GLY A 168 -10.51 14.29 -4.70
CA GLY A 168 -11.12 13.67 -3.52
C GLY A 168 -11.83 12.35 -3.87
N ALA A 169 -11.96 11.47 -2.87
CA ALA A 169 -12.62 10.17 -3.03
C ALA A 169 -14.04 10.23 -3.65
N GLY A 170 -14.82 11.26 -3.32
CA GLY A 170 -16.17 11.45 -3.85
C GLY A 170 -16.26 11.89 -5.32
N GLN A 171 -15.13 12.24 -5.94
CA GLN A 171 -15.10 12.76 -7.32
C GLN A 171 -14.85 11.68 -8.37
N LEU A 172 -14.42 10.48 -7.96
CA LEU A 172 -14.02 9.41 -8.89
C LEU A 172 -15.14 9.01 -9.85
N SER A 173 -16.39 8.90 -9.38
CA SER A 173 -17.52 8.51 -10.23
C SER A 173 -17.88 9.51 -11.33
N GLY A 174 -17.41 10.76 -11.22
CA GLY A 174 -17.70 11.83 -12.18
C GLY A 174 -16.59 12.05 -13.22
N ILE A 175 -15.49 11.31 -13.16
CA ILE A 175 -14.32 11.53 -14.02
C ILE A 175 -14.20 10.40 -15.04
N GLY A 176 -14.04 10.76 -16.31
CA GLY A 176 -13.73 9.80 -17.38
C GLY A 176 -12.30 9.26 -17.23
N LEU A 177 -12.15 7.94 -17.20
CA LEU A 177 -10.87 7.26 -16.98
C LEU A 177 -10.17 6.81 -18.28
N ASP A 178 -10.66 7.26 -19.45
CA ASP A 178 -10.19 6.78 -20.76
C ASP A 178 -8.73 7.14 -21.03
N ARG A 179 -8.31 8.34 -20.57
CA ARG A 179 -6.94 8.84 -20.69
C ARG A 179 -6.07 8.53 -19.47
N THR A 180 -6.69 8.22 -18.33
CA THR A 180 -5.96 7.88 -17.11
C THR A 180 -5.24 6.58 -17.31
N LYS A 181 -3.93 6.51 -17.05
CA LYS A 181 -3.11 5.30 -17.16
C LYS A 181 -2.90 4.60 -15.82
N VAL A 182 -2.69 5.40 -14.79
CA VAL A 182 -2.42 4.96 -13.41
C VAL A 182 -3.38 5.65 -12.46
N ILE A 183 -3.94 4.89 -11.51
CA ILE A 183 -4.67 5.43 -10.37
C ILE A 183 -3.90 5.07 -9.10
N VAL A 184 -3.64 6.07 -8.25
CA VAL A 184 -3.06 5.91 -6.92
C VAL A 184 -4.14 6.24 -5.89
N ILE A 185 -4.47 5.30 -5.01
CA ILE A 185 -5.48 5.48 -3.97
C ILE A 185 -4.80 5.44 -2.62
N ASN A 186 -4.77 6.61 -1.99
CA ASN A 186 -4.14 6.79 -0.70
C ASN A 186 -5.03 6.23 0.42
N CYS A 187 -4.37 5.77 1.49
CA CYS A 187 -5.01 5.40 2.75
C CYS A 187 -5.95 6.51 3.26
N ALA A 188 -7.23 6.27 3.54
CA ALA A 188 -7.82 4.97 3.84
C ALA A 188 -8.59 4.29 2.69
N GLY A 189 -8.68 4.87 1.49
CA GLY A 189 -9.43 4.28 0.38
C GLY A 189 -10.95 4.22 0.59
N LYS A 190 -11.54 5.18 1.31
CA LYS A 190 -12.99 5.28 1.51
C LYS A 190 -13.68 5.81 0.27
N LEU A 191 -13.99 4.91 -0.68
CA LEU A 191 -14.66 5.25 -1.94
C LEU A 191 -16.18 4.99 -1.88
N PRO A 192 -16.98 5.76 -2.63
CA PRO A 192 -18.38 5.40 -2.89
C PRO A 192 -18.50 4.04 -3.59
N ARG A 193 -19.48 3.22 -3.21
CA ARG A 193 -19.67 1.86 -3.78
C ARG A 193 -19.81 1.85 -5.31
N ASN A 194 -20.49 2.84 -5.88
CA ASN A 194 -20.65 2.98 -7.32
C ASN A 194 -19.31 3.24 -8.06
N SER A 195 -18.27 3.70 -7.36
CA SER A 195 -16.95 3.92 -7.95
C SER A 195 -16.12 2.64 -8.07
N LEU A 196 -16.44 1.60 -7.28
CA LEU A 196 -15.66 0.36 -7.25
C LEU A 196 -15.75 -0.40 -8.58
N GLN A 197 -16.92 -0.45 -9.20
CA GLN A 197 -17.08 -1.10 -10.52
C GLN A 197 -16.26 -0.37 -11.59
N GLY A 198 -16.31 0.97 -11.63
CA GLY A 198 -15.53 1.76 -12.57
C GLY A 198 -14.02 1.55 -12.42
N LEU A 199 -13.55 1.40 -11.17
CA LEU A 199 -12.16 1.08 -10.89
C LEU A 199 -11.77 -0.33 -11.34
N ARG A 200 -12.64 -1.32 -11.07
CA ARG A 200 -12.45 -2.70 -11.54
C ARG A 200 -12.36 -2.74 -13.06
N ASP A 201 -13.25 -2.04 -13.76
CA ASP A 201 -13.28 -1.98 -15.22
C ASP A 201 -12.06 -1.25 -15.78
N PHE A 202 -11.62 -0.17 -15.14
CA PHE A 202 -10.38 0.53 -15.48
C PHE A 202 -9.18 -0.42 -15.45
N VAL A 203 -9.01 -1.21 -14.39
CA VAL A 203 -7.92 -2.19 -14.30
C VAL A 203 -8.11 -3.28 -15.35
N ALA A 204 -9.32 -3.82 -15.50
CA ALA A 204 -9.62 -4.85 -16.49
C ALA A 204 -9.21 -4.45 -17.92
N ARG A 205 -9.40 -3.18 -18.28
CA ARG A 205 -9.05 -2.63 -19.60
C ARG A 205 -7.56 -2.35 -19.81
N GLY A 206 -6.72 -2.43 -18.77
CA GLY A 206 -5.28 -2.18 -18.87
C GLY A 206 -4.73 -1.20 -17.85
N GLY A 207 -5.56 -0.67 -16.95
CA GLY A 207 -5.14 0.29 -15.95
C GLY A 207 -4.29 -0.27 -14.83
N TYR A 208 -3.45 0.59 -14.29
CA TYR A 208 -2.57 0.29 -13.16
C TYR A 208 -3.14 0.94 -11.92
N LEU A 209 -3.39 0.14 -10.89
CA LEU A 209 -3.94 0.59 -9.63
C LEU A 209 -2.93 0.37 -8.51
N LEU A 210 -2.51 1.45 -7.86
CA LEU A 210 -1.73 1.40 -6.63
C LEU A 210 -2.66 1.75 -5.46
N THR A 211 -2.68 0.92 -4.41
CA THR A 211 -3.41 1.21 -3.17
C THR A 211 -2.50 1.08 -1.95
N THR A 212 -2.79 1.85 -0.90
CA THR A 212 -2.01 1.83 0.34
C THR A 212 -2.86 1.53 1.56
N ASP A 213 -2.30 0.69 2.43
CA ASP A 213 -2.75 0.39 3.79
C ASP A 213 -4.26 0.07 3.92
N TRP A 214 -5.03 0.87 4.65
CA TRP A 214 -6.45 0.59 4.94
C TRP A 214 -7.35 0.52 3.70
N ALA A 215 -6.86 0.95 2.53
CA ALA A 215 -7.54 0.71 1.27
C ALA A 215 -7.80 -0.79 1.03
N LEU A 216 -6.99 -1.68 1.62
CA LEU A 216 -7.16 -3.13 1.58
C LEU A 216 -8.59 -3.56 1.93
N ASP A 217 -9.06 -3.14 3.10
CA ASP A 217 -10.35 -3.54 3.65
C ASP A 217 -11.48 -2.63 3.15
N ASN A 218 -11.23 -1.32 3.10
CA ASN A 218 -12.25 -0.34 2.74
C ASN A 218 -12.72 -0.43 1.29
N MET A 219 -11.86 -0.90 0.37
CA MET A 219 -12.23 -0.96 -1.05
C MET A 219 -11.60 -2.10 -1.85
N LEU A 220 -10.36 -2.50 -1.58
CA LEU A 220 -9.63 -3.40 -2.47
C LEU A 220 -10.26 -4.79 -2.50
N THR A 221 -10.59 -5.32 -1.32
CA THR A 221 -11.28 -6.61 -1.16
C THR A 221 -12.63 -6.63 -1.89
N GLN A 222 -13.37 -5.52 -1.83
CA GLN A 222 -14.68 -5.39 -2.49
C GLN A 222 -14.54 -5.22 -4.01
N THR A 223 -13.48 -4.54 -4.47
CA THR A 223 -13.21 -4.29 -5.90
C THR A 223 -12.67 -5.53 -6.60
N PHE A 224 -11.84 -6.32 -5.91
CA PHE A 224 -11.22 -7.55 -6.42
C PHE A 224 -11.44 -8.73 -5.46
N PRO A 225 -12.69 -9.21 -5.34
CA PRO A 225 -13.02 -10.29 -4.41
C PRO A 225 -12.20 -11.55 -4.74
N GLY A 226 -11.71 -12.20 -3.69
CA GLY A 226 -10.96 -13.45 -3.78
C GLY A 226 -9.47 -13.32 -4.07
N PHE A 227 -8.90 -12.11 -4.22
CA PHE A 227 -7.46 -11.95 -4.40
C PHE A 227 -6.71 -11.82 -3.08
N VAL A 228 -7.04 -10.79 -2.31
CA VAL A 228 -6.44 -10.46 -1.03
C VAL A 228 -7.50 -9.92 -0.07
N VAL A 229 -7.26 -10.04 1.23
CA VAL A 229 -8.13 -9.51 2.28
C VAL A 229 -7.31 -9.09 3.50
N TRP A 230 -7.86 -8.17 4.30
CA TRP A 230 -7.31 -7.91 5.64
C TRP A 230 -7.59 -9.11 6.55
N ASN A 231 -6.57 -9.58 7.26
CA ASN A 231 -6.70 -10.76 8.13
C ASN A 231 -6.91 -10.43 9.60
N GLY A 232 -7.20 -9.17 9.93
CA GLY A 232 -7.40 -8.69 11.29
C GLY A 232 -6.13 -8.24 12.00
N GLY A 233 -4.94 -8.49 11.43
CA GLY A 233 -3.67 -8.07 12.02
C GLY A 233 -3.30 -6.63 11.72
N LYS A 234 -2.49 -6.05 12.61
CA LYS A 234 -2.15 -4.63 12.62
C LYS A 234 -0.70 -4.42 13.08
N SER A 235 0.01 -3.51 12.43
CA SER A 235 1.33 -3.05 12.91
C SER A 235 1.20 -2.17 14.17
N LYS A 236 2.33 -1.89 14.81
CA LYS A 236 2.45 -1.11 16.06
C LYS A 236 3.17 0.24 15.88
N GLY A 237 3.20 0.79 14.66
CA GLY A 237 3.89 2.06 14.40
C GLY A 237 5.40 1.99 14.53
N ASN A 238 6.03 1.11 13.76
CA ASN A 238 7.47 0.86 13.79
C ASN A 238 8.08 0.80 12.39
N VAL A 239 9.40 0.94 12.33
CA VAL A 239 10.17 0.62 11.13
C VAL A 239 10.61 -0.83 11.25
N VAL A 240 10.22 -1.64 10.27
CA VAL A 240 10.52 -3.08 10.20
C VAL A 240 11.60 -3.38 9.16
N ASP A 241 12.18 -4.57 9.23
CA ASP A 241 12.95 -5.14 8.13
C ASP A 241 12.06 -5.41 6.90
N ALA A 242 12.63 -5.29 5.71
CA ALA A 242 12.00 -5.70 4.47
C ALA A 242 12.99 -6.47 3.61
N ALA A 243 12.58 -7.63 3.12
CA ALA A 243 13.29 -8.44 2.15
C ALA A 243 12.41 -8.64 0.91
N VAL A 244 13.01 -8.53 -0.28
CA VAL A 244 12.33 -8.84 -1.53
C VAL A 244 12.09 -10.35 -1.60
N ALA A 245 10.84 -10.72 -1.88
CA ALA A 245 10.40 -12.11 -1.95
C ALA A 245 10.45 -12.65 -3.39
N PHE A 246 9.56 -12.15 -4.25
CA PHE A 246 9.59 -12.42 -5.68
C PHE A 246 9.89 -11.15 -6.47
N PRO A 247 11.06 -11.05 -7.10
CA PRO A 247 11.40 -9.87 -7.87
C PRO A 247 10.63 -9.84 -9.19
N GLU A 248 9.65 -8.93 -9.29
CA GLU A 248 9.09 -8.50 -10.56
C GLU A 248 10.06 -7.52 -11.23
N LYS A 249 10.64 -7.90 -12.36
CA LYS A 249 11.70 -7.13 -13.04
C LYS A 249 11.36 -5.64 -13.23
N GLU A 250 10.12 -5.35 -13.60
CA GLU A 250 9.64 -3.97 -13.78
C GLU A 250 9.59 -3.20 -12.46
N ILE A 251 9.10 -3.83 -11.39
CA ILE A 251 8.89 -3.20 -10.07
C ILE A 251 10.19 -3.12 -9.26
N MET A 252 11.15 -4.02 -9.50
CA MET A 252 12.44 -4.08 -8.80
C MET A 252 13.57 -3.35 -9.53
N ARG A 253 13.28 -2.65 -10.62
CA ARG A 253 14.29 -1.89 -11.36
C ARG A 253 14.91 -0.81 -10.46
N GLY A 254 16.22 -0.82 -10.29
CA GLY A 254 16.93 0.18 -9.47
C GLY A 254 16.49 0.20 -8.00
N THR A 255 15.88 -0.88 -7.50
CA THR A 255 15.59 -1.05 -6.07
C THR A 255 16.75 -1.77 -5.38
N VAL A 256 16.58 -2.04 -4.08
CA VAL A 256 17.47 -2.88 -3.28
C VAL A 256 16.75 -4.19 -2.94
N SER A 257 17.50 -5.25 -2.68
CA SER A 257 16.95 -6.56 -2.34
C SER A 257 16.46 -6.66 -0.90
N ASN A 258 16.88 -5.74 -0.04
CA ASN A 258 16.44 -5.60 1.33
C ASN A 258 16.51 -4.11 1.75
N ALA A 259 15.65 -3.68 2.68
CA ALA A 259 15.60 -2.32 3.18
C ALA A 259 14.95 -2.28 4.57
N SER A 260 14.94 -1.10 5.18
CA SER A 260 13.96 -0.79 6.21
C SER A 260 12.63 -0.40 5.57
N TRP A 261 11.53 -0.63 6.26
CA TRP A 261 10.18 -0.29 5.81
C TRP A 261 9.38 0.31 6.95
N LYS A 262 8.98 1.57 6.79
CA LYS A 262 8.20 2.26 7.81
C LYS A 262 6.73 1.88 7.73
N LEU A 263 6.18 1.44 8.86
CA LEU A 263 4.75 1.22 9.08
C LEU A 263 4.21 2.26 10.05
N ASP A 264 2.97 2.70 9.82
CA ASP A 264 2.23 3.48 10.82
C ASP A 264 1.64 2.56 11.89
N ASP A 265 1.07 3.17 12.92
CA ASP A 265 0.25 2.43 13.85
C ASP A 265 -1.00 1.93 13.12
N GLU A 266 -1.38 0.69 13.40
CA GLU A 266 -2.53 0.02 12.79
C GLU A 266 -2.50 -0.19 11.26
N SER A 267 -1.33 -0.23 10.61
CA SER A 267 -1.29 -0.66 9.21
C SER A 267 -1.74 -2.12 9.06
N HIS A 268 -2.58 -2.38 8.06
CA HIS A 268 -3.29 -3.66 7.89
C HIS A 268 -2.39 -4.75 7.28
N THR A 269 -2.30 -5.91 7.94
CA THR A 269 -1.62 -7.09 7.38
C THR A 269 -2.50 -7.81 6.35
N VAL A 270 -1.88 -8.51 5.41
CA VAL A 270 -2.57 -9.02 4.20
C VAL A 270 -2.64 -10.55 4.24
N ARG A 271 -3.82 -11.11 3.97
CA ARG A 271 -4.00 -12.51 3.56
C ARG A 271 -4.15 -12.61 2.05
N ILE A 272 -3.43 -13.54 1.46
CA ILE A 272 -3.62 -13.92 0.05
C ILE A 272 -4.67 -15.02 -0.02
N LEU A 273 -5.70 -14.80 -0.84
CA LEU A 273 -6.79 -15.76 -1.08
C LEU A 273 -6.59 -16.55 -2.38
N LYS A 274 -5.92 -15.94 -3.38
CA LYS A 274 -5.65 -16.55 -4.68
C LYS A 274 -4.15 -16.64 -4.95
N THR A 275 -3.53 -17.67 -4.40
CA THR A 275 -2.06 -17.87 -4.36
C THR A 275 -1.42 -18.09 -5.73
N ASP A 276 -2.17 -18.55 -6.72
CA ASP A 276 -1.71 -18.72 -8.11
C ASP A 276 -1.64 -17.40 -8.89
N ALA A 277 -2.39 -16.38 -8.46
CA ALA A 277 -2.50 -15.09 -9.17
C ALA A 277 -1.80 -13.92 -8.46
N VAL A 278 -1.66 -14.00 -7.13
CA VAL A 278 -1.06 -12.92 -6.31
C VAL A 278 0.38 -13.24 -6.02
N LYS A 279 1.26 -12.29 -6.36
CA LYS A 279 2.70 -12.38 -6.10
C LYS A 279 3.08 -11.49 -4.92
N VAL A 280 3.81 -12.06 -3.97
CA VAL A 280 4.40 -11.31 -2.84
C VAL A 280 5.70 -10.67 -3.30
N LEU A 281 5.80 -9.35 -3.18
CA LEU A 281 6.98 -8.61 -3.62
C LEU A 281 7.97 -8.38 -2.47
N ALA A 282 7.48 -8.14 -1.26
CA ALA A 282 8.29 -7.88 -0.09
C ALA A 282 7.64 -8.45 1.18
N VAL A 283 8.48 -8.90 2.10
CA VAL A 283 8.11 -9.49 3.39
C VAL A 283 8.98 -8.93 4.52
N SER A 284 8.51 -9.02 5.75
CA SER A 284 9.18 -8.61 6.99
C SER A 284 9.14 -9.74 8.00
N ARG A 285 10.27 -10.04 8.65
CA ARG A 285 10.31 -10.97 9.79
C ARG A 285 9.81 -10.31 11.06
N ASP A 286 10.04 -9.01 11.22
CA ASP A 286 9.55 -8.25 12.37
C ASP A 286 8.01 -8.21 12.40
N LEU A 287 7.36 -8.25 11.24
CA LEU A 287 5.90 -8.22 11.12
C LEU A 287 5.24 -9.59 11.37
N VAL A 288 5.97 -10.71 11.22
CA VAL A 288 5.44 -12.08 11.37
C VAL A 288 4.71 -12.29 12.71
N GLY A 289 5.21 -11.70 13.80
CA GLY A 289 4.61 -11.84 15.12
C GLY A 289 3.32 -11.04 15.32
N LEU A 290 3.04 -10.07 14.43
CA LEU A 290 1.83 -9.23 14.46
C LEU A 290 0.82 -9.63 13.39
N ASP A 291 1.24 -10.44 12.42
CA ASP A 291 0.42 -11.00 11.36
C ASP A 291 -0.24 -12.31 11.82
N PRO A 292 -1.59 -12.39 11.89
CA PRO A 292 -2.32 -13.61 12.23
C PRO A 292 -1.98 -14.80 11.34
N ASP A 293 -1.64 -14.56 10.07
CA ASP A 293 -1.24 -15.62 9.14
C ASP A 293 0.27 -15.88 9.15
N ARG A 294 0.99 -15.13 9.97
CA ARG A 294 2.45 -15.20 10.16
C ARG A 294 3.24 -14.99 8.88
N GLN A 295 2.69 -14.36 7.84
CA GLN A 295 3.36 -14.22 6.55
C GLN A 295 4.27 -12.99 6.47
N GLY A 296 3.97 -11.95 7.25
CA GLY A 296 4.77 -10.72 7.29
C GLY A 296 4.77 -9.97 5.96
N ILE A 297 3.72 -10.09 5.15
CA ILE A 297 3.63 -9.47 3.82
C ILE A 297 3.67 -7.94 3.93
N LEU A 298 4.54 -7.31 3.13
CA LEU A 298 4.63 -5.84 3.02
C LEU A 298 4.08 -5.31 1.69
N ALA A 299 4.17 -6.09 0.61
CA ALA A 299 3.67 -5.67 -0.69
C ALA A 299 3.25 -6.87 -1.55
N VAL A 300 2.16 -6.70 -2.27
CA VAL A 300 1.63 -7.71 -3.22
C VAL A 300 1.28 -7.07 -4.55
N VAL A 301 1.42 -7.85 -5.62
CA VAL A 301 0.97 -7.47 -6.95
C VAL A 301 0.18 -8.60 -7.59
N PHE A 302 -0.84 -8.24 -8.36
CA PHE A 302 -1.57 -9.20 -9.19
C PHE A 302 -2.07 -8.54 -10.46
N SER A 303 -2.28 -9.37 -11.49
CA SER A 303 -2.92 -8.94 -12.72
C SER A 303 -4.43 -9.10 -12.63
N PHE A 304 -5.16 -8.18 -13.26
CA PHE A 304 -6.60 -8.28 -13.41
C PHE A 304 -7.02 -7.78 -14.80
N GLY A 305 -7.59 -8.66 -15.62
CA GLY A 305 -7.75 -8.40 -17.05
C GLY A 305 -6.40 -8.07 -17.70
N ARG A 306 -6.31 -6.93 -18.39
CA ARG A 306 -5.06 -6.45 -18.99
C ARG A 306 -4.20 -5.60 -18.05
N GLY A 307 -4.74 -5.18 -16.91
CA GLY A 307 -4.09 -4.27 -15.97
C GLY A 307 -3.32 -4.97 -14.85
N LYS A 308 -2.83 -4.16 -13.90
CA LYS A 308 -2.12 -4.62 -12.71
C LYS A 308 -2.61 -3.86 -11.48
N VAL A 309 -2.56 -4.53 -10.33
CA VAL A 309 -2.87 -3.96 -9.02
C VAL A 309 -1.68 -4.18 -8.11
N LEU A 310 -1.14 -3.11 -7.52
CA LEU A 310 -0.14 -3.12 -6.47
C LEU A 310 -0.78 -2.65 -5.16
N HIS A 311 -0.61 -3.42 -4.11
CA HIS A 311 -1.00 -3.02 -2.76
C HIS A 311 0.21 -3.00 -1.83
N LEU A 312 0.34 -1.94 -1.04
CA LEU A 312 1.39 -1.77 -0.03
C LEU A 312 0.78 -1.78 1.37
N VAL A 313 1.41 -2.51 2.28
CA VAL A 313 1.19 -2.37 3.72
C VAL A 313 1.98 -1.15 4.20
N GLY A 314 1.28 -0.19 4.80
CA GLY A 314 1.80 1.15 5.03
C GLY A 314 1.67 2.05 3.79
N HIS A 315 2.25 3.24 3.87
CA HIS A 315 2.01 4.32 2.90
C HIS A 315 3.06 4.38 1.79
N PHE A 316 2.75 5.09 0.71
CA PHE A 316 3.71 5.41 -0.35
C PHE A 316 4.60 6.61 0.05
N GLU A 317 4.08 7.59 0.78
CA GLU A 317 4.87 8.78 1.15
C GLU A 317 5.85 8.57 2.32
N ASN A 318 6.72 9.54 2.61
CA ASN A 318 7.61 9.49 3.78
C ASN A 318 6.92 9.49 5.18
N ASN A 319 5.63 9.83 5.28
CA ASN A 319 4.84 10.12 6.49
C ASN A 319 5.63 10.93 7.52
N ALA A 320 6.33 11.94 7.03
CA ALA A 320 7.18 12.71 7.91
C ALA A 320 6.33 13.60 8.82
N LEU A 321 6.77 13.76 10.06
CA LEU A 321 6.13 14.68 11.02
C LEU A 321 5.99 16.07 10.38
N PRO A 322 4.91 16.82 10.66
CA PRO A 322 4.66 18.14 10.05
C PRO A 322 5.85 19.11 10.16
N LEU A 323 6.62 19.03 11.24
CA LEU A 323 7.81 19.86 11.49
C LEU A 323 9.04 19.44 10.66
N PHE A 324 9.03 18.24 10.09
CA PHE A 324 10.15 17.68 9.34
C PHE A 324 9.69 17.02 8.03
N PRO A 325 9.00 17.74 7.12
CA PRO A 325 8.29 17.17 5.97
C PRO A 325 9.19 16.44 4.95
N ARG A 326 10.51 16.55 5.09
CA ARG A 326 11.53 15.92 4.22
C ARG A 326 12.27 14.77 4.88
N ASN A 327 11.95 14.43 6.13
CA ASN A 327 12.60 13.34 6.83
C ASN A 327 11.97 12.00 6.39
N LEU A 328 12.76 11.16 5.73
CA LEU A 328 12.36 9.80 5.42
C LEU A 328 12.85 8.89 6.57
N PRO A 329 11.97 8.11 7.22
CA PRO A 329 12.36 7.24 8.33
C PRO A 329 13.11 5.98 7.88
N ASP A 330 12.95 5.60 6.62
CA ASP A 330 13.42 4.32 6.06
C ASP A 330 14.16 4.46 4.71
N PRO A 331 15.08 5.44 4.51
CA PRO A 331 15.88 5.50 3.30
C PRO A 331 16.75 4.25 3.17
N ALA A 332 16.72 3.60 2.00
CA ALA A 332 17.66 2.54 1.69
C ALA A 332 19.02 3.18 1.31
N PRO A 333 20.12 2.88 2.03
CA PRO A 333 21.39 3.60 1.88
C PRO A 333 21.95 3.63 0.45
N LEU A 334 21.70 2.59 -0.34
CA LEU A 334 22.24 2.45 -1.70
C LEU A 334 21.47 3.26 -2.76
N ILE A 335 20.20 3.60 -2.49
CA ILE A 335 19.32 4.26 -3.47
C ILE A 335 18.79 5.62 -2.98
N GLY A 336 19.04 5.99 -1.72
CA GLY A 336 18.71 7.30 -1.13
C GLY A 336 17.23 7.52 -0.82
N ILE A 337 16.33 6.72 -1.40
CA ILE A 337 14.89 6.69 -1.11
C ILE A 337 14.49 5.35 -0.46
N GLY A 338 13.24 5.22 -0.03
CA GLY A 338 12.74 3.97 0.60
C GLY A 338 12.47 2.88 -0.44
N LEU A 339 12.57 1.60 -0.04
CA LEU A 339 12.25 0.47 -0.92
C LEU A 339 10.79 0.53 -1.40
N ARG A 340 9.86 0.78 -0.48
CA ARG A 340 8.44 0.98 -0.81
C ARG A 340 8.20 2.11 -1.82
N GLN A 341 8.98 3.20 -1.72
CA GLN A 341 8.89 4.33 -2.64
C GLN A 341 9.41 3.97 -4.02
N ALA A 342 10.55 3.29 -4.09
CA ALA A 342 11.14 2.83 -5.33
C ALA A 342 10.22 1.84 -6.06
N MET A 343 9.64 0.87 -5.34
CA MET A 343 8.70 -0.10 -5.90
C MET A 343 7.43 0.57 -6.44
N ALA A 344 6.83 1.46 -5.66
CA ALA A 344 5.65 2.21 -6.07
C ALA A 344 5.93 3.13 -7.27
N ALA A 345 7.06 3.84 -7.26
CA ALA A 345 7.47 4.69 -8.37
C ALA A 345 7.67 3.88 -9.66
N ASN A 346 8.33 2.73 -9.57
CA ASN A 346 8.49 1.81 -10.70
C ASN A 346 7.13 1.34 -11.25
N PHE A 347 6.17 1.03 -10.37
CA PHE A 347 4.82 0.65 -10.77
C PHE A 347 4.08 1.78 -11.50
N VAL A 348 4.21 3.02 -11.03
CA VAL A 348 3.65 4.21 -11.69
C VAL A 348 4.29 4.41 -13.07
N VAL A 349 5.63 4.38 -13.16
CA VAL A 349 6.34 4.53 -14.43
C VAL A 349 5.90 3.46 -15.43
N ALA A 350 5.86 2.19 -15.01
CA ALA A 350 5.41 1.08 -15.85
C ALA A 350 3.98 1.26 -16.37
N GLY A 351 3.08 1.82 -15.56
CA GLY A 351 1.73 2.11 -15.99
C GLY A 351 1.63 3.28 -16.98
N VAL A 352 2.44 4.33 -16.81
CA VAL A 352 2.47 5.50 -17.71
C VAL A 352 3.10 5.16 -19.07
N GLU A 353 4.17 4.37 -19.07
CA GLU A 353 4.91 4.00 -20.29
C GLU A 353 4.23 2.93 -21.13
N ARG A 354 3.18 2.29 -20.60
CA ARG A 354 2.46 1.24 -21.33
C ARG A 354 1.55 1.85 -22.38
N ASP A 355 1.64 1.31 -23.59
CA ASP A 355 0.68 1.56 -24.67
C ASP A 355 -0.64 0.83 -24.35
N ARG A 356 -1.77 1.55 -24.51
CA ARG A 356 -3.11 1.08 -24.14
C ARG A 356 -3.95 0.70 -25.34
#